data_AF-A0A1G0LN78-F1
#
_entry.id   AF-A0A1G0LN78-F1
#
_cell.length_a   1.000
_cell.length_b   1.000
_cell.length_c   1.000
_cell.angle_alpha   90.00
_cell.angle_beta   90.00
_cell.angle_gamma   90.00
#
_symmetry.space_group_name_H-M   'P 1'
#
loop_
_entity.id
_entity.type
_entity.pdbx_description
1 polymer ?
#
loop_
_entity_poly.entity_id
_entity_poly.type
_entity_poly.pdbx_seq_one_letter_code
_entity_poly.pdbx_strand_id
1 'polypeptide(L)' 'MSNKQGITLAVIAFSIYIVGGIGCFGGAGLIIMMKGRDLWGLGEGRSIGYLFLCTGAALSILGVLLMRIFRNRGLG' A
#
# COMPACT_ATOMS: atom_id res chain seq x y z
N MET A 1 -15.97 1.43 -27.10
CA MET A 1 -15.99 0.51 -25.94
C MET A 1 -15.20 1.04 -24.72
N SER A 2 -15.05 2.37 -24.53
CA SER A 2 -13.95 2.92 -23.69
C SER A 2 -14.30 3.34 -22.25
N ASN A 3 -15.58 3.43 -21.86
CA ASN A 3 -15.96 4.08 -20.59
C ASN A 3 -15.91 3.12 -19.38
N LYS A 4 -16.29 1.85 -19.56
CA LYS A 4 -16.30 0.85 -18.46
C LYS A 4 -14.89 0.49 -17.94
N GLN A 5 -13.89 0.53 -18.82
CA GLN A 5 -12.50 0.22 -18.45
C GLN A 5 -11.88 1.30 -17.57
N GLY A 6 -12.21 2.58 -17.79
CA GLY A 6 -11.71 3.69 -16.99
C GLY A 6 -12.15 3.61 -15.52
N ILE A 7 -13.45 3.37 -15.30
CA ILE A 7 -14.02 3.20 -13.95
C ILE A 7 -13.41 1.98 -13.25
N THR A 8 -13.25 0.86 -13.97
CA THR A 8 -12.65 -0.36 -13.39
C THR A 8 -11.19 -0.11 -12.97
N LEU A 9 -10.41 0.59 -13.81
CA LEU A 9 -9.04 0.96 -13.50
C LEU A 9 -8.94 1.92 -12.29
N ALA A 10 -9.87 2.87 -12.19
CA ALA A 10 -9.94 3.79 -11.05
C ALA A 10 -10.23 3.05 -9.75
N VAL A 11 -11.17 2.11 -9.75
CA VAL A 11 -11.50 1.26 -8.59
C VAL A 11 -10.29 0.40 -8.18
N ILE A 12 -9.55 -0.15 -9.15
CA ILE A 12 -8.34 -0.94 -8.87
C ILE A 12 -7.25 -0.05 -8.24
N ALA A 13 -6.98 1.13 -8.80
CA ALA A 13 -6.00 2.07 -8.22
C ALA A 13 -6.37 2.50 -6.80
N PHE A 14 -7.66 2.72 -6.54
CA PHE A 14 -8.17 3.05 -5.21
C PHE A 14 -8.02 1.90 -4.22
N SER A 15 -8.29 0.67 -4.67
CA SER A 15 -8.07 -0.53 -3.86
C SER A 15 -6.60 -0.69 -3.49
N ILE A 16 -5.68 -0.52 -4.45
CA ILE A 16 -4.23 -0.59 -4.22
C ILE A 16 -3.77 0.49 -3.23
N TYR A 17 -4.31 1.71 -3.35
CA TYR A 17 -3.99 2.80 -2.43
C TYR A 17 -4.40 2.48 -0.98
N ILE A 18 -5.61 1.95 -0.79
CA ILE A 18 -6.11 1.55 0.54
C ILE A 18 -5.27 0.40 1.11
N VAL A 19 -4.99 -0.63 0.31
CA VAL A 19 -4.15 -1.77 0.74
C VAL A 19 -2.75 -1.31 1.13
N GLY A 20 -2.15 -0.39 0.35
CA GLY A 20 -0.88 0.24 0.70
C GLY A 20 -0.94 0.99 2.03
N GLY A 21 -2.02 1.74 2.27
CA GLY A 21 -2.25 2.46 3.52
C GLY A 21 -2.34 1.52 4.71
N ILE A 22 -3.15 0.46 4.60
CA ILE A 22 -3.29 -0.57 5.65
C ILE A 22 -1.94 -1.26 5.90
N GLY A 23 -1.17 -1.56 4.86
CA GLY A 23 0.18 -2.12 5.01
C GLY A 23 1.14 -1.17 5.73
N CYS A 24 1.07 0.12 5.45
CA CYS A 24 1.90 1.13 6.09
C CYS A 24 1.55 1.31 7.58
N PHE A 25 0.25 1.41 7.89
CA PHE A 25 -0.25 1.47 9.28
C PHE A 25 -0.02 0.16 10.04
N GLY A 26 -0.18 -0.99 9.38
CA GLY A 26 0.12 -2.30 9.93
C GLY A 26 1.61 -2.47 10.24
N GLY A 27 2.49 -2.02 9.34
CA GLY A 27 3.93 -1.97 9.56
C GLY A 27 4.32 -1.05 10.72
N ALA A 28 3.76 0.16 10.77
CA ALA A 28 3.99 1.09 11.88
C ALA A 28 3.49 0.52 13.22
N GLY A 29 2.31 -0.11 13.24
CA GLY A 29 1.76 -0.79 14.40
C GLY A 29 2.63 -1.96 14.86
N LEU A 30 3.18 -2.73 13.93
CA LEU A 30 4.16 -3.80 14.19
C LEU A 30 5.44 -3.25 14.84
N ILE A 31 5.99 -2.15 14.33
CA ILE A 31 7.19 -1.52 14.91
C ILE A 31 6.93 -1.06 16.36
N ILE A 32 5.76 -0.47 16.62
CA ILE A 32 5.41 0.08 17.93
C ILE A 32 5.08 -1.03 18.94
N MET A 33 4.28 -2.04 18.55
CA MET A 33 3.86 -3.11 19.45
C MET A 33 4.90 -4.23 19.63
N MET A 34 5.84 -4.41 18.69
CA MET A 34 6.81 -5.52 18.72
C MET A 34 8.25 -5.08 18.98
N LYS A 35 8.42 -3.97 19.70
CA LYS A 35 9.73 -3.53 20.18
C LYS A 35 10.31 -4.56 21.16
N GLY A 36 11.22 -5.40 20.67
CA GLY A 36 11.97 -6.39 21.47
C GLY A 36 11.37 -7.81 21.51
N ARG A 37 10.42 -8.15 20.63
CA ARG A 37 9.97 -9.55 20.46
C ARG A 37 10.37 -10.08 19.09
N ASP A 38 11.11 -11.18 19.11
CA ASP A 38 11.35 -12.00 17.92
C ASP A 38 10.03 -12.63 17.45
N LEU A 39 9.67 -12.40 16.19
CA LEU A 39 8.59 -13.15 15.57
C LEU A 39 9.14 -14.49 15.15
N TRP A 40 8.93 -15.51 15.99
CA TRP A 40 8.98 -16.91 15.56
C TRP A 40 10.29 -17.32 14.85
N GLY A 41 11.42 -16.68 15.21
CA GLY A 41 12.73 -16.95 14.61
C GLY A 41 12.95 -16.40 13.19
N LEU A 42 12.03 -15.62 12.63
CA LEU A 42 12.13 -14.98 11.30
C LEU A 42 12.77 -13.57 11.36
N GLY A 43 13.10 -13.08 12.57
CA GLY A 43 13.80 -11.83 12.82
C GLY A 43 13.09 -10.91 13.83
N GLU A 44 13.79 -9.84 14.21
CA GLU A 44 13.29 -8.85 15.17
C GLU A 44 12.03 -8.17 14.60
N GLY A 45 10.96 -8.05 15.39
CA GLY A 45 9.68 -7.48 14.92
C GLY A 45 9.77 -6.07 14.35
N ARG A 46 10.85 -5.34 14.65
CA ARG A 46 11.18 -4.08 13.98
C ARG A 46 11.50 -4.26 12.50
N SER A 47 12.30 -5.27 12.14
CA SER A 47 12.73 -5.50 10.75
C SER A 47 11.57 -5.86 9.85
N ILE A 48 10.67 -6.72 10.32
CA ILE A 48 9.41 -7.07 9.62
C ILE A 48 8.48 -5.86 9.55
N GLY A 49 8.41 -5.09 10.63
CA GLY A 49 7.67 -3.84 10.66
C GLY A 49 8.18 -2.82 9.62
N TYR A 50 9.50 -2.62 9.50
CA TYR A 50 10.11 -1.76 8.49
C TYR A 50 9.86 -2.25 7.06
N LEU A 51 9.91 -3.57 6.82
CA LEU A 51 9.53 -4.16 5.54
C LEU A 51 8.08 -3.82 5.18
N PHE A 52 7.13 -4.07 6.07
CA PHE A 52 5.72 -3.73 5.84
C PHE A 52 5.49 -2.23 5.64
N LEU A 53 6.21 -1.39 6.38
CA LEU A 53 6.11 0.06 6.27
C LEU A 53 6.66 0.54 4.91
N CYS A 54 7.82 0.06 4.49
CA CYS A 54 8.41 0.37 3.18
C CYS A 54 7.55 -0.14 2.02
N THR A 55 7.10 -1.40 2.06
CA THR A 55 6.25 -1.98 1.01
C THR A 55 4.87 -1.31 0.96
N GLY A 56 4.27 -1.02 2.12
CA GLY A 56 3.01 -0.29 2.22
C GLY A 56 3.12 1.14 1.67
N ALA A 57 4.18 1.87 2.03
CA ALA A 57 4.45 3.20 1.50
C ALA A 57 4.64 3.19 -0.02
N ALA A 58 5.40 2.21 -0.56
CA ALA A 58 5.59 2.06 -2.00
C ALA A 58 4.25 1.78 -2.72
N LEU A 59 3.40 0.90 -2.18
CA LEU A 59 2.07 0.64 -2.73
C LEU A 59 1.16 1.87 -2.68
N SER A 60 1.17 2.65 -1.59
CA SER A 60 0.38 3.88 -1.51
C SER A 60 0.83 4.91 -2.54
N ILE A 61 2.14 5.10 -2.73
CA ILE A 61 2.67 6.01 -3.76
C ILE A 61 2.25 5.53 -5.15
N LEU A 62 2.35 4.23 -5.43
CA LEU A 62 1.89 3.63 -6.69
C LEU A 62 0.39 3.87 -6.93
N GLY A 63 -0.45 3.66 -5.91
CA GLY A 63 -1.89 3.89 -6.01
C GLY A 63 -2.24 5.35 -6.36
N VAL A 64 -1.57 6.32 -5.73
CA VAL A 64 -1.76 7.75 -6.04
C VAL A 64 -1.24 8.10 -7.44
N LEU A 65 -0.10 7.55 -7.85
CA LEU A 65 0.45 7.77 -9.19
C LEU A 65 -0.47 7.21 -10.28
N LEU A 66 -1.05 6.02 -10.06
CA LEU A 66 -2.03 5.43 -10.97
C LEU A 66 -3.29 6.31 -11.10
N MET A 67 -3.83 6.82 -9.98
CA MET A 67 -4.93 7.78 -10.02
C MET A 67 -4.58 9.05 -10.81
N ARG A 68 -3.36 9.59 -10.61
CA ARG A 68 -2.89 10.76 -11.36
C ARG A 68 -2.78 10.46 -12.85
N ILE A 69 -2.24 9.30 -13.23
CA ILE A 69 -2.10 8.88 -14.64
C ILE A 69 -3.47 8.68 -15.29
N PHE A 70 -4.42 8.02 -14.62
CA PHE A 70 -5.76 7.80 -15.16
C PHE A 70 -6.54 9.09 -15.32
N ARG A 71 -6.42 10.01 -14.36
CA ARG A 71 -7.01 11.35 -14.46
C ARG A 71 -6.36 12.18 -15.58
N ASN A 72 -5.05 12.09 -15.75
CA ASN A 72 -4.33 12.79 -16.82
C ASN A 72 -4.60 12.20 -18.22
N ARG A 73 -5.02 10.94 -18.31
CA ARG A 73 -5.41 10.27 -19.56
C ARG A 73 -6.90 10.39 -19.89
N GLY A 74 -7.69 11.12 -19.10
CA GLY A 74 -9.12 11.29 -19.34
C GLY A 74 -9.95 10.00 -19.23
N LEU A 75 -9.45 8.99 -18.51
CA LEU A 75 -10.13 7.71 -18.30
C LEU A 75 -11.08 7.74 -17.08
N GLY A 76 -11.63 8.92 -16.75
CA GLY A 76 -12.51 9.16 -15.61
C GLY A 76 -13.84 9.75 -16.02
#